data_AF-A0A0Q8BA13-F1
#
_entry.id   AF-A0A0Q8BA13-F1
#
_cell.length_a   1.000
_cell.length_b   1.000
_cell.length_c   1.000
_cell.angle_alpha   90.00
_cell.angle_beta   90.00
_cell.angle_gamma   90.00
#
_symmetry.space_group_name_H-M   'P 1'
#
loop_
_entity.id
_entity.type
_entity.pdbx_description
1 polymer ?
#
loop_
_entity_poly.entity_id
_entity_poly.type
_entity_poly.pdbx_seq_one_letter_code
_entity_poly.pdbx_strand_id
1 'polypeptide(L)'
;MNGSPPLIRLAYRDEDGELQLMGTHEISIFGCVPQPGDVIRDTLVEWCEPYRVRRRIFIPMTAEPDIWWLMVDRMADDREVEDIVTFDAEMRAEFKELDEEIRREQSKEFSASLRKLTLQKSKRPSAKKLLKEEFGED
;
A
#
# COMPACT_ATOMS: atom_id res chain seq x y z
N MET A 1 18.89 -4.08 4.00
CA MET A 1 17.46 -3.88 4.30
C MET A 1 16.85 -5.24 4.51
N ASN A 2 16.35 -5.51 5.71
CA ASN A 2 15.53 -6.69 5.94
C ASN A 2 14.24 -6.49 5.14
N GLY A 3 13.83 -7.46 4.32
CA GLY A 3 12.71 -7.33 3.38
C GLY A 3 11.32 -7.23 4.02
N SER A 4 11.22 -6.84 5.30
CA SER A 4 9.96 -6.64 6.01
C SER A 4 9.52 -5.18 5.86
N PRO A 5 8.23 -4.90 5.59
CA PRO A 5 7.72 -3.53 5.52
C PRO A 5 7.96 -2.79 6.83
N PRO A 6 8.33 -1.49 6.80
CA PRO A 6 8.50 -0.71 8.03
C PRO A 6 7.15 -0.54 8.76
N LEU A 7 7.24 -0.43 10.08
CA LEU A 7 6.10 -0.18 10.97
C LEU A 7 5.99 1.29 11.33
N ILE A 8 4.77 1.75 11.61
CA ILE A 8 4.46 3.06 12.13
C ILE A 8 3.94 2.91 13.55
N ARG A 9 4.58 3.58 14.51
CA ARG A 9 4.13 3.70 15.90
C ARG A 9 3.59 5.10 16.15
N LEU A 10 2.33 5.18 16.57
CA LEU A 10 1.66 6.44 16.86
C LEU A 10 1.63 6.64 18.37
N ALA A 11 2.18 7.76 18.81
CA ALA A 11 2.27 8.13 20.20
C ALA A 11 1.72 9.53 20.41
N TYR A 12 0.95 9.72 21.46
CA TYR A 12 0.48 11.04 21.89
C TYR A 12 1.12 11.41 23.21
N ARG A 13 1.07 12.70 23.51
CA ARG A 13 1.46 13.19 24.83
C ARG A 13 0.22 13.33 25.69
N ASP A 14 0.19 12.65 26.83
CA ASP A 14 -0.91 12.74 27.79
C ASP A 14 -0.89 14.07 28.56
N GLU A 15 -1.90 14.27 29.41
CA GLU A 15 -2.07 15.50 30.22
C GLU A 15 -0.91 15.71 31.21
N ASP A 16 -0.25 14.63 31.63
CA ASP A 16 0.90 14.65 32.54
C ASP A 16 2.22 14.90 31.78
N GLY A 17 2.18 14.96 30.46
CA GLY A 17 3.33 15.24 29.62
C GLY A 17 4.18 14.02 29.28
N GLU A 18 3.69 12.81 29.55
CA GLU A 18 4.33 11.55 29.20
C GLU A 18 3.92 11.08 27.80
N LEU A 19 4.81 10.35 27.14
CA LEU A 19 4.54 9.79 25.81
C LEU A 19 3.85 8.43 25.93
N GLN A 20 2.62 8.36 25.46
CA GLN A 20 1.81 7.14 25.45
C GLN A 20 1.71 6.58 24.04
N LEU A 21 1.97 5.28 23.88
CA LEU A 21 1.78 4.58 22.61
C LEU A 21 0.29 4.32 22.39
N MET A 22 -0.26 4.86 21.31
CA MET A 22 -1.64 4.61 20.89
C MET A 22 -1.78 3.29 20.14
N GLY A 23 -0.83 3.00 19.26
CA GLY A 23 -0.92 1.87 18.35
C GLY A 23 0.32 1.67 17.48
N THR A 24 0.41 0.48 16.90
CA THR A 24 1.42 0.12 15.90
C THR A 24 0.70 -0.37 14.64
N HIS A 25 1.08 0.18 13.50
CA HIS A 25 0.41 0.00 12.22
C HIS A 25 1.43 -0.33 11.13
N GLU A 26 1.00 -1.04 10.10
CA GLU A 26 1.78 -1.19 8.89
C GLU A 26 1.72 0.10 8.06
N ILE A 27 2.82 0.44 7.38
CA ILE A 27 2.88 1.61 6.48
C ILE A 27 1.83 1.57 5.36
N SER A 28 1.45 0.36 4.93
CA SER A 28 0.46 0.11 3.87
C SER A 28 -0.90 0.72 4.19
N ILE A 29 -1.26 0.83 5.46
CA ILE A 29 -2.55 1.41 5.92
C ILE A 29 -2.66 2.88 5.50
N PHE A 30 -1.54 3.61 5.54
CA PHE A 30 -1.50 5.04 5.23
C PHE A 30 -1.14 5.33 3.76
N GLY A 31 -0.79 4.31 2.98
CA GLY A 31 -0.20 4.46 1.64
C GLY A 31 1.24 5.02 1.64
N CYS A 32 1.58 5.91 2.57
CA CYS A 32 2.93 6.43 2.83
C CYS A 32 3.10 6.81 4.31
N VAL A 33 4.31 7.20 4.75
CA VAL A 33 4.52 7.66 6.13
C VAL A 33 4.03 9.11 6.29
N PRO A 34 3.04 9.40 7.16
CA PRO A 34 2.58 10.75 7.43
C PRO A 34 3.71 11.73 7.80
N GLN A 35 3.58 12.97 7.33
CA GLN A 35 4.50 14.06 7.55
C GLN A 35 4.05 14.94 8.73
N PRO A 36 4.97 15.66 9.39
CA PRO A 36 4.60 16.70 10.33
C PRO A 36 3.66 17.72 9.68
N GLY A 37 2.49 17.94 10.31
CA GLY A 37 1.42 18.80 9.81
C GLY A 37 0.19 18.02 9.36
N ASP A 38 0.36 16.78 8.92
CA ASP A 38 -0.73 15.93 8.43
C ASP A 38 -1.74 15.63 9.55
N VAL A 39 -3.00 15.49 9.16
CA VAL A 39 -4.10 15.11 10.06
C VAL A 39 -4.40 13.64 9.86
N ILE A 40 -4.37 12.89 10.95
CA ILE A 40 -4.72 11.48 11.01
C ILE A 40 -6.07 11.39 11.71
N ARG A 41 -7.09 11.04 10.92
CA ARG A 41 -8.42 10.65 11.40
C ARG A 41 -8.82 9.47 10.53
N ASP A 42 -8.50 8.27 10.97
CA ASP A 42 -8.84 7.06 10.23
C ASP A 42 -10.09 6.43 10.86
N THR A 43 -11.05 6.03 10.04
CA THR A 43 -12.21 5.22 10.47
C THR A 43 -11.87 3.74 10.63
N LEU A 44 -10.71 3.29 10.14
CA LEU A 44 -10.24 1.89 10.20
C LEU A 44 -9.51 1.55 11.49
N VAL A 45 -8.91 2.56 12.12
CA VAL A 45 -8.33 2.49 13.46
C VAL A 45 -9.35 3.18 14.34
N GLU A 46 -9.73 2.60 15.48
CA GLU A 46 -10.89 3.01 16.32
C GLU A 46 -10.81 4.43 16.94
N TRP A 47 -10.17 5.38 16.28
CA TRP A 47 -9.92 6.74 16.74
C TRP A 47 -11.05 7.63 16.28
N CYS A 48 -12.00 7.84 17.19
CA CYS A 48 -13.07 8.82 16.98
C CYS A 48 -12.55 10.26 16.87
N GLU A 49 -11.33 10.53 17.35
CA GLU A 49 -10.77 11.87 17.48
C GLU A 49 -9.66 12.12 16.43
N PRO A 50 -9.59 13.33 15.87
CA PRO A 50 -8.52 13.70 14.95
C PRO A 50 -7.21 14.02 15.67
N TYR A 51 -6.11 13.63 15.04
CA TYR A 51 -4.76 13.83 15.55
C TYR A 51 -3.87 14.51 14.51
N ARG A 52 -3.10 15.51 14.91
CA ARG A 52 -2.11 16.15 14.04
C ARG A 52 -0.74 15.57 14.27
N VAL A 53 -0.04 15.18 13.22
CA VAL A 53 1.36 14.76 13.31
C VAL A 53 2.21 15.97 13.67
N ARG A 54 2.83 15.94 14.84
CA ARG A 54 3.75 16.98 15.32
C ARG A 54 5.17 16.70 14.87
N ARG A 55 5.60 15.44 14.97
CA ARG A 55 6.98 15.05 14.71
C ARG A 55 7.06 13.61 14.26
N ARG A 56 8.03 13.35 13.39
CA ARG A 56 8.36 12.04 12.85
C ARG A 56 9.80 11.68 13.18
N ILE A 57 10.02 10.45 13.63
CA ILE A 57 11.34 9.91 13.98
C ILE A 57 11.50 8.55 13.31
N PHE A 58 12.62 8.33 12.62
CA PHE A 58 12.97 7.04 12.06
C PHE A 58 13.93 6.31 13.00
N ILE A 59 13.63 5.05 13.30
CA ILE A 59 14.49 4.17 14.08
C ILE A 59 14.81 2.95 13.22
N PRO A 60 16.03 2.85 12.67
CA PRO A 60 16.45 1.67 11.95
C PRO A 60 16.66 0.52 12.94
N MET A 61 16.13 -0.66 12.62
CA MET A 61 16.20 -1.82 13.49
C MET A 61 17.11 -2.90 12.89
N THR A 62 17.79 -3.66 13.75
CA THR A 62 18.59 -4.82 13.31
C THR A 62 17.78 -6.08 13.54
N ALA A 63 17.63 -6.91 12.50
CA ALA A 63 16.82 -8.15 12.49
C ALA A 63 15.30 -7.99 12.67
N GLU A 64 14.80 -6.77 12.89
CA GLU A 64 13.37 -6.43 12.98
C GLU A 64 12.97 -5.44 11.86
N PRO A 65 11.66 -5.22 11.64
CA PRO A 65 11.19 -4.15 10.77
C PRO A 65 11.64 -2.78 11.30
N ASP A 66 12.06 -1.89 10.39
CA ASP A 66 12.34 -0.49 10.74
C ASP A 66 11.08 0.20 11.25
N ILE A 67 11.24 1.17 12.16
CA ILE A 67 10.10 1.79 12.86
C ILE A 67 10.10 3.30 12.62
N TRP A 68 8.96 3.82 12.19
CA TRP A 68 8.64 5.24 12.18
C TRP A 68 7.79 5.59 13.39
N TRP A 69 8.30 6.41 14.29
CA TRP A 69 7.53 6.98 15.38
C TRP A 69 6.91 8.31 14.94
N LEU A 70 5.59 8.39 15.07
CA LEU A 70 4.79 9.58 14.85
C LEU A 70 4.28 10.08 16.19
N MET A 71 4.79 11.24 16.61
CA MET A 71 4.24 11.95 17.75
C MET A 71 3.11 12.84 17.27
N VAL A 72 1.93 12.67 17.86
CA VAL A 72 0.73 13.37 17.48
C VAL A 72 0.18 14.22 18.63
N ASP A 73 -0.40 15.36 18.26
CA ASP A 73 -1.17 16.20 19.16
C ASP A 73 -2.66 16.00 18.86
N ARG A 74 -3.49 15.81 19.91
CA ARG A 74 -4.94 15.73 19.76
C ARG A 74 -5.48 17.05 19.23
N MET A 75 -6.40 16.97 18.27
CA MET A 75 -7.11 18.14 17.74
C MET A 75 -8.54 18.20 18.29
N ALA A 76 -9.10 19.41 18.32
CA ALA A 76 -10.54 19.55 18.47
C ALA A 76 -11.22 18.97 17.23
N ASP A 77 -12.35 18.31 17.42
CA ASP A 77 -13.19 17.89 16.31
C ASP A 77 -14.02 19.10 15.87
N ASP A 78 -13.54 19.79 14.85
CA ASP A 78 -14.20 20.94 14.25
C ASP A 78 -14.51 20.70 12.77
N ARG A 79 -15.32 21.61 12.21
CA ARG A 79 -15.83 21.48 10.84
C ARG A 79 -14.71 21.50 9.79
N GLU A 80 -13.60 22.20 10.05
CA GLU A 80 -12.48 22.22 9.11
C GLU A 80 -11.81 20.85 9.01
N VAL A 81 -11.69 20.14 10.14
CA VAL A 81 -11.19 18.77 10.15
C VAL A 81 -12.15 17.82 9.44
N GLU A 82 -13.46 17.96 9.63
CA GLU A 82 -14.46 17.17 8.89
C GLU A 82 -14.36 17.39 7.38
N ASP A 83 -14.17 18.63 6.93
CA ASP A 83 -14.03 18.97 5.51
C ASP A 83 -12.74 18.34 4.93
N ILE A 84 -11.61 18.41 5.65
CA ILE A 84 -10.34 17.78 5.22
C ILE A 84 -10.49 16.27 5.10
N VAL A 85 -11.16 15.64 6.07
CA VAL A 85 -11.34 14.19 6.11
C VAL A 85 -12.27 13.72 5.00
N THR A 86 -13.34 14.48 4.75
CA THR A 86 -14.25 14.21 3.63
C THR A 86 -13.51 14.31 2.30
N PHE A 87 -12.71 15.37 2.12
CA PHE A 87 -11.89 15.54 0.92
C PHE A 87 -10.89 14.38 0.71
N ASP A 88 -10.19 13.95 1.78
CA ASP A 88 -9.26 12.80 1.69
C ASP A 88 -9.99 11.51 1.33
N ALA A 89 -11.18 11.27 1.91
CA ALA A 89 -12.00 10.10 1.58
C ALA A 89 -12.45 10.09 0.11
N GLU A 90 -12.88 11.24 -0.41
CA GLU A 90 -13.24 11.41 -1.83
C GLU A 90 -12.03 11.13 -2.75
N MET A 91 -10.88 11.73 -2.46
CA MET A 91 -9.65 11.52 -3.23
C MET A 91 -9.21 10.04 -3.21
N ARG A 92 -9.27 9.37 -2.06
CA ARG A 92 -8.94 7.93 -1.96
C ARG A 92 -9.90 7.07 -2.78
N ALA A 93 -11.18 7.40 -2.83
CA ALA A 93 -12.15 6.70 -3.65
C ALA A 93 -11.80 6.84 -5.15
N GLU A 94 -11.49 8.06 -5.61
CA GLU A 94 -11.07 8.30 -6.99
C GLU A 94 -9.78 7.52 -7.35
N PHE A 95 -8.76 7.56 -6.50
CA PHE A 95 -7.53 6.81 -6.73
C PHE A 95 -7.76 5.29 -6.77
N LYS A 96 -8.65 4.77 -5.93
CA LYS A 96 -8.99 3.35 -5.93
C LYS A 96 -9.68 2.94 -7.24
N GLU A 97 -10.57 3.77 -7.76
CA GLU A 97 -11.20 3.53 -9.06
C GLU A 97 -10.18 3.53 -10.19
N LEU A 98 -9.22 4.46 -10.17
CA LEU A 98 -8.12 4.53 -11.13
C LEU A 98 -7.23 3.27 -11.09
N ASP A 99 -6.85 2.82 -9.88
CA ASP A 99 -6.07 1.60 -9.69
C ASP A 99 -6.80 0.36 -10.21
N GLU A 100 -8.11 0.27 -9.99
CA GLU A 100 -8.93 -0.81 -10.54
C GLU A 100 -8.99 -0.77 -12.07
N GLU A 101 -9.08 0.42 -12.67
CA GLU A 101 -9.05 0.58 -14.11
C GLU A 101 -7.70 0.13 -14.71
N ILE A 102 -6.59 0.61 -14.14
CA ILE A 102 -5.23 0.19 -14.53
C ILE A 102 -5.08 -1.32 -14.42
N ARG A 103 -5.59 -1.92 -13.32
CA ARG A 103 -5.54 -3.37 -13.11
C ARG A 103 -6.34 -4.12 -14.18
N ARG A 104 -7.50 -3.61 -14.60
CA ARG A 104 -8.31 -4.20 -15.68
C ARG A 104 -7.58 -4.09 -17.03
N GLU A 105 -6.94 -2.97 -17.33
CA GLU A 105 -6.17 -2.79 -18.55
C GLU A 105 -4.96 -3.73 -18.62
N GLN A 106 -4.16 -3.79 -17.56
CA GLN A 106 -3.03 -4.72 -17.47
C GLN A 106 -3.48 -6.18 -17.63
N SER A 107 -4.62 -6.55 -17.03
CA SER A 107 -5.20 -7.89 -17.19
C SER A 107 -5.59 -8.19 -18.65
N LYS A 108 -6.20 -7.21 -19.34
CA LYS A 108 -6.55 -7.33 -20.76
C LYS A 108 -5.29 -7.49 -21.63
N GLU A 109 -4.27 -6.66 -21.43
CA GLU A 109 -2.99 -6.74 -22.16
C GLU A 109 -2.26 -8.07 -21.91
N PHE A 110 -2.23 -8.54 -20.66
CA PHE A 110 -1.65 -9.82 -20.30
C PHE A 110 -2.39 -10.99 -20.98
N SER A 111 -3.73 -10.95 -20.97
CA SER A 111 -4.56 -11.97 -21.64
C SER A 111 -4.36 -11.98 -23.17
N ALA A 112 -4.24 -10.80 -23.78
CA ALA A 112 -3.98 -10.66 -25.21
C ALA A 112 -2.58 -11.20 -25.58
N SER A 113 -1.59 -10.95 -24.75
CA SER A 113 -0.22 -11.46 -24.90
C SER A 113 -0.16 -12.97 -24.75
N LEU A 114 -0.86 -13.54 -23.78
CA LEU A 114 -1.02 -14.99 -23.60
C LEU A 114 -1.69 -15.65 -24.83
N ARG A 115 -2.75 -15.04 -25.38
CA ARG A 115 -3.41 -15.53 -26.60
C ARG A 115 -2.46 -15.51 -27.80
N LYS A 116 -1.66 -14.45 -27.97
CA LYS A 116 -0.63 -14.38 -29.03
C LYS A 116 0.43 -15.47 -28.88
N LEU A 117 0.91 -15.70 -27.65
CA LEU A 117 1.89 -16.76 -27.34
C LEU A 117 1.34 -18.18 -27.58
N THR A 118 0.08 -18.44 -27.24
CA THR A 118 -0.57 -19.74 -27.51
C THR A 118 -0.79 -19.97 -29.00
N LEU A 119 -1.21 -18.94 -29.76
CA LEU A 119 -1.30 -18.99 -31.21
C LEU A 119 0.06 -19.18 -31.91
N GLN A 120 1.13 -18.61 -31.37
CA GLN A 120 2.48 -18.89 -31.87
C GLN A 120 2.94 -20.31 -31.55
N LYS A 121 2.62 -20.85 -30.37
CA LYS A 121 2.92 -22.25 -30.01
C LYS A 121 2.15 -23.25 -30.89
N SER A 122 0.91 -22.96 -31.28
CA SER A 122 0.13 -23.85 -32.16
C SER A 122 0.58 -23.82 -33.62
N LYS A 123 1.24 -22.74 -34.06
CA LYS A 123 1.85 -22.62 -35.40
C LYS A 123 3.25 -23.23 -35.50
N ARG A 124 3.89 -23.58 -34.37
CA ARG A 124 5.16 -24.31 -34.40
C ARG A 124 4.90 -25.75 -34.85
N PRO A 125 5.73 -26.32 -35.75
CA PRO A 125 5.61 -27.72 -36.11
C PRO A 125 5.66 -28.56 -34.84
N SER A 126 4.78 -29.55 -34.73
CA SER A 126 4.82 -30.49 -33.61
C SER A 126 6.21 -31.10 -33.53
N ALA A 127 6.82 -31.13 -32.33
CA ALA A 127 8.13 -31.76 -32.13
C ALA A 127 8.13 -33.23 -32.60
N LYS A 128 6.97 -33.90 -32.61
CA LYS A 128 6.81 -35.25 -33.18
C LYS A 128 6.91 -35.30 -34.71
N LYS A 129 6.60 -34.22 -35.43
CA LYS A 129 6.79 -34.12 -36.89
C LYS A 129 8.26 -33.87 -37.25
N LEU A 130 8.92 -32.98 -36.50
CA LEU A 130 10.36 -32.72 -36.67
C LEU A 130 11.21 -33.96 -36.37
N LEU A 131 10.87 -34.74 -35.33
CA LEU A 131 11.57 -36.00 -35.02
C LEU A 131 11.29 -37.11 -36.04
N LYS A 132 10.13 -37.14 -36.70
CA LYS A 132 9.86 -38.09 -37.80
C LYS A 132 10.64 -37.74 -39.08
N GLU A 133 10.86 -36.46 -39.35
CA GLU A 133 11.65 -36.02 -40.51
C GLU A 133 13.16 -36.20 -40.29
N GLU A 134 13.68 -36.09 -39.05
CA GLU A 134 15.10 -36.32 -38.77
C GLU A 134 15.49 -37.79 -38.57
N PHE A 135 14.58 -38.67 -38.13
CA PHE A 135 14.96 -40.05 -37.77
C PHE A 135 14.34 -41.18 -38.58
N GLY A 136 13.40 -40.92 -39.50
CA GLY A 136 12.78 -41.97 -40.31
C GLY A 136 11.94 -42.96 -39.47
N GLU A 137 10.87 -43.49 -40.05
CA GLU A 137 10.08 -44.54 -39.41
C GLU A 137 10.82 -45.88 -39.50
N ASP A 138 11.10 -46.49 -38.36
CA ASP A 138 11.09 -47.94 -38.17
C ASP A 138 9.91 -48.32 -37.26
#